data_AF-A0A966LJD0-F1
#
_entry.id   AF-A0A966LJD0-F1
#
_cell.length_a   1.000
_cell.length_b   1.000
_cell.length_c   1.000
_cell.angle_alpha   90.00
_cell.angle_beta   90.00
_cell.angle_gamma   90.00
#
_symmetry.space_group_name_H-M   'P 1'
#
loop_
_entity.id
_entity.type
_entity.pdbx_description
1 polymer ?
#
loop_
_entity_poly.entity_id
_entity_poly.type
_entity_poly.pdbx_seq_one_letter_code
_entity_poly.pdbx_strand_id
1 'polypeptide(L)' 'MKNWIEGIHYYINEQGLVVLTARFHLERGYCCGSGCKHCPYDYERVPEPRRSVLRQNQSVSDKPSNT' A
#
# COMPACT_ATOMS: atom_id res chain seq x y z
N MET A 1 -5.73 -17.07 15.36
CA MET A 1 -6.18 -15.70 15.02
C MET A 1 -4.95 -14.82 14.92
N LYS A 2 -4.73 -14.16 13.79
CA LYS A 2 -3.71 -13.10 13.70
C LYS A 2 -4.33 -11.82 14.23
N ASN A 3 -3.70 -11.22 15.24
CA ASN A 3 -4.14 -9.94 15.78
C ASN A 3 -3.45 -8.81 15.01
N TRP A 4 -4.23 -7.96 14.36
CA TRP A 4 -3.69 -6.75 13.73
C TRP A 4 -3.52 -5.66 14.78
N ILE A 5 -2.33 -5.08 14.79
CA ILE A 5 -1.92 -4.04 15.74
C ILE A 5 -1.94 -2.69 15.01
N GLU A 6 -2.66 -1.71 15.57
CA GLU A 6 -2.66 -0.32 15.08
C GLU A 6 -1.25 0.28 15.13
N GLY A 7 -0.89 1.09 14.14
CA GLY A 7 0.46 1.62 13.92
C GLY A 7 1.40 0.63 13.24
N ILE A 8 1.15 -0.69 13.32
CA ILE A 8 1.98 -1.72 12.67
C ILE A 8 1.33 -2.23 11.40
N HIS A 9 0.08 -2.72 11.49
CA HIS A 9 -0.63 -3.38 10.40
C HIS A 9 -1.60 -2.43 9.69
N TYR A 10 -2.13 -1.46 10.42
CA TYR A 10 -3.01 -0.44 9.90
C TYR A 10 -2.90 0.84 10.72
N TYR A 11 -3.40 1.95 10.19
CA TYR A 11 -3.67 3.17 10.95
C TYR A 11 -4.98 3.79 10.46
N ILE A 12 -5.59 4.66 11.27
CA ILE A 12 -6.74 5.45 10.85
C ILE A 12 -6.23 6.80 10.34
N ASN A 13 -6.60 7.17 9.11
CA ASN A 13 -6.21 8.46 8.55
C ASN A 13 -7.13 9.60 9.05
N GLU A 14 -6.81 10.84 8.68
CA GLU A 14 -7.59 12.03 9.08
C GLU A 14 -9.06 11.99 8.59
N GLN A 15 -9.36 11.18 7.59
CA GLN A 15 -10.72 10.96 7.07
C GLN A 15 -11.47 9.85 7.81
N GLY A 16 -10.89 9.27 8.87
CA GLY A 16 -11.48 8.16 9.61
C GLY A 16 -11.43 6.81 8.89
N LEU A 17 -10.63 6.69 7.82
CA LEU A 17 -10.50 5.48 7.03
C LEU A 17 -9.32 4.63 7.52
N VAL A 18 -9.54 3.32 7.57
CA VAL A 18 -8.48 2.34 7.86
C VAL A 18 -7.55 2.21 6.66
N VAL A 19 -6.26 2.48 6.88
CA VAL A 19 -5.20 2.34 5.88
C VAL A 19 -4.28 1.20 6.30
N LEU A 20 -4.22 0.16 5.46
CA LEU A 20 -3.35 -1.00 5.67
C LEU A 20 -1.90 -0.68 5.30
N THR A 21 -0.95 -1.10 6.14
CA THR A 21 0.49 -0.86 5.92
C THR A 21 1.13 -1.94 5.06
N ALA A 22 2.37 -1.70 4.63
CA ALA A 22 3.17 -2.71 3.94
C ALA A 22 3.36 -3.98 4.80
N ARG A 23 3.51 -3.84 6.13
CA ARG A 23 3.68 -4.97 7.05
C ARG A 23 2.49 -5.92 7.01
N PHE A 24 1.27 -5.39 7.01
CA PHE A 24 0.06 -6.18 6.84
C PHE A 24 0.07 -6.96 5.51
N HIS A 25 0.42 -6.29 4.42
CA HIS A 25 0.43 -6.90 3.10
C HIS A 25 1.51 -7.99 2.97
N LEU A 26 2.66 -7.82 3.63
CA LEU A 26 3.69 -8.83 3.76
C LEU A 26 3.20 -10.04 4.56
N GLU A 27 2.51 -9.83 5.69
CA GLU A 27 1.94 -10.93 6.48
C GLU A 27 0.84 -11.71 5.76
N ARG A 28 0.10 -11.05 4.87
CA ARG A 28 -0.87 -11.69 4.00
C ARG A 28 -0.19 -12.59 2.96
N GLY A 29 1.05 -12.27 2.58
CA GLY A 29 1.89 -13.12 1.73
C GLY A 29 1.58 -13.08 0.24
N TYR A 30 0.69 -12.19 -0.24
CA TYR A 30 0.43 -12.02 -1.66
C TYR A 30 -0.13 -10.63 -2.03
N CYS A 31 0.05 -10.24 -3.29
CA CYS A 31 -0.59 -9.06 -3.89
C CYS A 31 -2.05 -9.36 -4.24
N CYS A 32 -3.00 -8.56 -3.75
CA CYS A 32 -4.44 -8.78 -4.01
C CYS A 32 -4.98 -8.14 -5.28
N GLY A 33 -4.17 -7.38 -6.02
CA GLY A 33 -4.61 -6.70 -7.23
C GLY A 33 -5.52 -5.49 -7.04
N SER A 34 -5.73 -5.03 -5.80
CA SER A 34 -6.61 -3.88 -5.50
C SER A 34 -5.95 -2.50 -5.69
N GLY A 35 -4.62 -2.46 -5.89
CA GLY A 35 -3.88 -1.19 -5.99
C GLY A 35 -3.79 -0.44 -4.65
N CYS A 36 -3.39 -1.14 -3.59
CA CYS A 36 -3.28 -0.58 -2.24
C CYS A 36 -2.14 0.45 -2.13
N LYS A 37 -2.34 1.52 -1.36
CA LYS A 37 -1.35 2.60 -1.15
C LYS A 37 0.04 2.09 -0.77
N HIS A 38 0.10 1.16 0.19
CA HIS A 38 1.35 0.61 0.73
C HIS A 38 1.68 -0.78 0.14
N CYS A 39 1.42 -1.00 -1.15
CA CYS A 39 1.66 -2.29 -1.79
C CYS A 39 3.16 -2.63 -1.84
N PRO A 40 3.63 -3.71 -1.17
CA PRO A 40 5.04 -4.10 -1.18
C PRO A 40 5.43 -4.96 -2.39
N TYR A 41 4.50 -5.23 -3.30
CA TYR A 41 4.65 -6.20 -4.40
C TYR A 41 4.65 -5.55 -5.78
N ASP A 42 5.01 -4.27 -5.89
CA ASP A 42 5.04 -3.50 -7.16
C ASP A 42 3.77 -3.70 -8.03
N TYR A 43 2.62 -3.76 -7.34
CA TYR A 43 1.30 -3.94 -7.96
C TYR A 43 1.18 -5.15 -8.91
N GLU A 44 1.95 -6.22 -8.69
CA GLU A 44 2.09 -7.35 -9.64
C GLU A 44 0.78 -7.98 -10.13
N ARG A 45 -0.28 -8.01 -9.29
CA ARG A 45 -1.59 -8.59 -9.63
C ARG A 45 -2.64 -7.55 -10.01
N VAL A 46 -2.27 -6.28 -10.12
CA VAL A 46 -3.17 -5.26 -10.65
C VAL A 46 -3.17 -5.37 -12.18
N PRO A 47 -4.34 -5.44 -12.86
CA PRO A 47 -4.39 -5.47 -14.31
C PRO A 47 -4.03 -4.12 -14.94
N GLU A 48 -3.51 -4.16 -16.16
CA GLU A 48 -3.31 -2.95 -16.98
C GLU A 48 -4.66 -2.38 -17.43
N PRO A 49 -4.75 -1.05 -17.66
CA PRO A 49 -3.69 -0.04 -17.56
C PRO A 49 -3.43 0.48 -16.13
N ARG A 50 -4.20 0.00 -15.14
CA ARG A 50 -4.19 0.54 -13.78
C ARG A 50 -2.84 0.33 -13.09
N ARG A 51 -2.18 -0.81 -13.32
CA ARG A 51 -0.86 -1.10 -12.75
C ARG A 51 0.20 -0.09 -13.18
N SER A 52 0.31 0.21 -14.48
CA SER A 52 1.27 1.21 -14.98
C SER A 52 1.07 2.59 -14.33
N VAL A 53 -0.18 3.02 -14.19
CA VAL A 53 -0.53 4.30 -13.55
C VAL A 53 -0.11 4.32 -12.07
N LEU A 54 -0.37 3.26 -11.32
CA LEU A 54 -0.04 3.18 -9.90
C LEU A 54 1.48 3.21 -9.64
N ARG A 55 2.28 2.56 -10.49
CA ARG A 55 3.74 2.56 -10.39
C ARG A 55 4.34 3.95 -10.60
N GLN A 56 3.79 4.73 -11.52
CA GLN A 56 4.22 6.11 -11.75
C GLN A 56 3.96 6.98 -10.51
N ASN A 57 2.79 6.83 -9.89
CA ASN A 57 2.39 7.64 -8.73
C ASN A 57 3.20 7.36 -7.45
N GLN A 58 3.71 6.13 -7.26
CA GLN A 58 4.56 5.82 -6.10
C GLN A 58 5.90 6.58 -6.12
N SER A 59 6.48 6.80 -7.31
CA SER A 59 7.77 7.49 -7.47
C SER A 59 7.78 8.97 -7.03
N VAL A 60 6.60 9.53 -6.76
CA VAL A 60 6.41 10.92 -6.29
C VAL A 60 6.31 11.00 -4.77
N SER A 61 5.93 9.90 -4.10
CA SER A 61 5.66 9.89 -2.64
C SER A 61 6.91 9.69 -1.78
N ASP A 62 7.93 9.04 -2.33
CA ASP A 62 9.17 8.68 -1.64
C ASP A 62 10.36 9.58 -2.00
N LYS A 63 10.16 10.60 -2.83
CA LYS A 63 11.20 11.62 -3.04
C LYS A 63 11.15 12.58 -1.86
N PRO A 64 12.23 12.75 -1.07
CA PRO A 64 12.34 13.92 -0.24
C PRO A 64 12.19 15.12 -1.19
N SER A 65 11.26 16.01 -0.86
CA SER A 65 11.15 17.32 -1.46
C SER A 65 12.55 17.94 -1.46
N ASN A 66 13.20 17.99 -2.62
CA ASN A 66 14.38 18.81 -2.77
C ASN A 66 13.89 20.25 -2.95
N THR A 67 13.63 20.92 -1.84
CA THR A 67 13.68 22.37 -1.64
C THR A 67 13.82 22.62 -0.15
#